data_AF-A0A383BG31-F1
#
_entry.id   AF-A0A383BG31-F1
#
_cell.length_a   1.000
_cell.length_b   1.000
_cell.length_c   1.000
_cell.angle_alpha   90.00
_cell.angle_beta   90.00
_cell.angle_gamma   90.00
#
_symmetry.space_group_name_H-M   'P 1'
#
loop_
_entity.id
_entity.type
_entity.pdbx_description
1 polymer ?
#
loop_
_entity_poly.entity_id
_entity_poly.type
_entity_poly.pdbx_seq_one_letter_code
_entity_poly.pdbx_strand_id
1 'polypeptide(L)' 'MNPFADWTQIDSILLDLDGTLLDLNFDIHFWFEYLPQVYSEKHNISHQQAQDIVRPMLNAEKGKLNWYCIDFW' A
#
# COMPACT_ATOMS: atom_id res chain seq x y z
N MET A 1 -26.05 -11.15 -2.33
CA MET A 1 -25.29 -11.00 -1.07
C MET A 1 -25.48 -9.57 -0.61
N ASN A 2 -25.82 -9.35 0.66
CA ASN A 2 -25.96 -8.02 1.22
C ASN A 2 -24.55 -7.43 1.40
N PRO A 3 -24.16 -6.34 0.72
CA PRO A 3 -22.77 -5.86 0.70
C PRO A 3 -22.37 -5.13 1.99
N PHE A 4 -23.28 -4.99 2.95
CA PHE A 4 -23.05 -4.25 4.18
C PHE A 4 -23.01 -5.19 5.38
N ALA A 5 -21.98 -5.03 6.21
CA ALA A 5 -21.88 -5.72 7.49
C ALA A 5 -23.00 -5.25 8.44
N ASP A 6 -23.58 -6.18 9.20
CA ASP A 6 -24.52 -5.85 10.27
C ASP A 6 -23.74 -5.33 11.49
N TRP A 7 -23.72 -4.01 11.64
CA TRP A 7 -22.99 -3.30 12.69
C TRP A 7 -23.41 -3.67 14.11
N THR A 8 -24.63 -4.21 14.29
CA THR A 8 -25.12 -4.58 15.61
C THR A 8 -24.46 -5.83 16.19
N GLN A 9 -23.75 -6.59 15.35
CA GLN A 9 -23.05 -7.83 15.69
C GLN A 9 -21.53 -7.64 15.86
N ILE A 10 -21.03 -6.40 15.77
CA ILE A 10 -19.60 -6.10 15.82
C ILE A 10 -19.25 -5.53 17.19
N ASP A 11 -18.56 -6.32 18.01
CA ASP A 11 -18.13 -5.92 19.36
C ASP A 11 -16.86 -5.04 19.35
N SER A 12 -16.06 -5.08 18.28
CA SER A 12 -14.79 -4.35 18.19
C SER A 12 -14.47 -3.95 16.76
N ILE A 13 -13.99 -2.71 16.59
CA ILE A 13 -13.47 -2.19 15.33
C ILE A 13 -12.00 -1.84 15.56
N LEU A 14 -11.12 -2.41 14.75
CA LEU A 14 -9.71 -2.06 14.73
C LEU A 14 -9.48 -1.18 13.50
N LEU A 15 -8.97 0.02 13.74
CA LEU A 15 -8.62 1.00 12.72
C LEU A 15 -7.10 1.02 12.53
N ASP A 16 -6.64 1.39 11.34
CA ASP A 16 -5.22 1.65 11.11
C ASP A 16 -4.74 2.89 11.88
N LEU A 17 -3.43 3.12 11.90
CA LEU A 17 -2.72 4.17 12.63
C LEU A 17 -3.25 5.59 12.32
N ASP A 18 -3.84 5.81 11.16
CA ASP A 18 -4.42 7.07 10.72
C ASP A 18 -5.97 7.11 10.77
N GLY A 19 -6.60 6.04 11.27
CA GLY A 19 -8.06 5.90 11.36
C GLY A 19 -8.73 5.34 10.11
N THR A 20 -7.96 4.92 9.09
CA THR A 20 -8.50 4.34 7.85
C THR A 20 -8.92 2.88 8.07
N LEU A 21 -10.02 2.48 7.40
CA LEU A 21 -10.40 1.08 7.34
C LEU A 21 -9.40 0.36 6.43
N LEU A 22 -8.67 -0.60 6.99
CA LEU A 22 -7.65 -1.38 6.28
C LEU A 22 -8.25 -2.06 5.04
N ASP A 23 -7.92 -1.56 3.85
CA ASP A 23 -8.17 -2.26 2.59
C ASP A 23 -6.84 -2.73 2.01
N LEU A 24 -6.55 -4.00 2.23
CA LEU A 24 -5.32 -4.62 1.72
C LEU A 24 -5.22 -4.54 0.18
N ASN A 25 -6.35 -4.49 -0.55
CA ASN A 25 -6.30 -4.31 -2.00
C ASN A 25 -5.82 -2.90 -2.37
N PHE A 26 -6.22 -1.89 -1.59
CA PHE A 26 -5.71 -0.53 -1.76
C PHE A 26 -4.20 -0.48 -1.53
N ASP A 27 -3.71 -1.07 -0.44
CA ASP A 27 -2.27 -1.11 -0.12
C ASP A 27 -1.46 -1.80 -1.23
N ILE A 28 -1.92 -2.97 -1.66
CA ILE A 28 -1.26 -3.73 -2.73
C ILE A 28 -1.22 -2.91 -4.01
N HIS A 29 -2.34 -2.29 -4.39
CA HIS A 29 -2.42 -1.49 -5.60
C HIS A 29 -1.52 -0.25 -5.53
N PHE A 30 -1.55 0.49 -4.42
CA PHE A 30 -0.74 1.69 -4.24
C PHE A 30 0.76 1.38 -4.37
N TRP A 31 1.25 0.40 -3.61
CA TRP A 31 2.69 0.12 -3.52
C TRP A 31 3.24 -0.63 -4.73
N PHE A 32 2.49 -1.58 -5.30
CA PHE A 32 2.99 -2.46 -6.36
C PHE A 32 2.58 -2.08 -7.78
N GLU A 33 1.55 -1.24 -7.95
CA GLU A 33 1.11 -0.80 -9.29
C GLU A 33 1.25 0.72 -9.46
N TYR A 34 0.62 1.50 -8.60
CA TYR A 34 0.56 2.96 -8.76
C TYR A 34 1.93 3.63 -8.56
N LEU A 35 2.65 3.29 -7.50
CA LEU A 35 3.97 3.86 -7.24
C LEU A 35 4.98 3.56 -8.38
N PRO A 36 5.11 2.32 -8.88
CA PRO A 36 5.91 2.04 -10.07
C PRO A 36 5.44 2.80 -11.32
N GLN A 37 4.13 3.00 -11.50
CA GLN A 37 3.62 3.82 -12.61
C GLN A 37 4.12 5.26 -12.52
N VAL A 38 3.94 5.93 -11.38
CA VAL A 38 4.41 7.32 -11.16
C VAL A 38 5.92 7.42 -11.34
N TYR A 39 6.68 6.43 -10.85
CA TYR A 39 8.12 6.37 -11.06
C TYR A 39 8.48 6.26 -12.55
N SER A 40 7.78 5.41 -13.29
CA SER A 40 8.01 5.22 -14.73
C SER A 40 7.80 6.51 -15.54
N GLU A 41 6.73 7.24 -15.23
CA GLU A 41 6.37 8.51 -15.88
C GLU A 41 7.41 9.59 -15.56
N LYS A 42 7.81 9.71 -14.29
CA LYS A 42 8.81 10.68 -13.83
C LYS A 42 10.19 10.46 -14.44
N HIS A 43 10.58 9.20 -14.64
CA HIS A 43 11.90 8.82 -15.13
C HIS A 43 11.95 8.49 -16.63
N ASN A 44 10.80 8.56 -17.32
CA ASN A 44 10.65 8.23 -18.74
C ASN A 44 11.21 6.83 -19.08
N ILE A 45 10.85 5.85 -18.26
CA ILE A 45 11.21 4.43 -18.43
C ILE A 45 9.93 3.60 -18.58
N SER A 46 10.07 2.35 -19.02
CA SER A 46 8.91 1.45 -19.05
C SER A 46 8.42 1.11 -17.63
N HIS A 47 7.13 0.79 -17.51
CA HIS A 47 6.55 0.35 -16.25
C HIS A 47 7.28 -0.87 -15.67
N GLN A 48 7.66 -1.83 -16.51
CA GLN A 48 8.43 -3.00 -16.07
C GLN A 48 9.78 -2.60 -15.47
N GLN A 49 10.52 -1.70 -16.11
CA GLN A 49 11.79 -1.20 -15.57
C GLN A 49 11.59 -0.49 -14.24
N ALA A 50 10.50 0.27 -14.07
CA ALA A 50 10.17 0.90 -12.80
C ALA A 50 9.86 -0.13 -11.72
N GLN A 51 9.10 -1.18 -12.03
CA GLN A 51 8.84 -2.29 -11.09
C GLN A 51 10.15 -2.99 -10.67
N ASP A 52 11.06 -3.24 -11.61
CA ASP A 52 12.34 -3.89 -11.34
C ASP A 52 13.26 -3.04 -10.43
N ILE A 53 13.05 -1.72 -10.39
CA ILE A 53 13.78 -0.79 -9.52
C ILE A 53 13.10 -0.62 -8.17
N VAL A 54 11.79 -0.34 -8.15
CA VAL A 54 11.04 0.01 -6.94
C VAL A 54 10.83 -1.21 -6.05
N ARG A 55 10.51 -2.38 -6.63
CA ARG A 55 10.16 -3.58 -5.85
C ARG A 55 11.29 -4.06 -4.93
N PRO A 56 12.58 -4.08 -5.35
CA PRO A 56 13.68 -4.36 -4.43
C PRO A 56 13.81 -3.35 -3.28
N MET A 57 13.58 -2.06 -3.54
CA MET A 57 13.65 -1.01 -2.50
C MET A 57 12.57 -1.22 -1.43
N LEU A 58 11.35 -1.51 -1.86
CA LEU A 58 10.25 -1.87 -0.95
C LEU A 58 10.59 -3.16 -0.17
N ASN A 59 11.00 -4.22 -0.86
CA ASN A 59 11.33 -5.49 -0.21
C ASN A 59 12.48 -5.38 0.79
N ALA A 60 13.43 -4.46 0.57
CA ALA A 60 14.53 -4.23 1.51
C ALA A 60 14.03 -3.65 2.85
N GLU A 61 12.95 -2.87 2.85
CA GLU A 61 12.42 -2.24 4.05
C GLU A 61 11.26 -3.01 4.69
N LYS A 62 10.65 -3.95 3.96
CA LYS A 62 9.54 -4.77 4.46
C LYS A 62 9.85 -5.42 5.81
N GLY A 63 9.01 -5.15 6.80
CA GLY A 63 9.14 -5.68 8.16
C GLY A 63 10.12 -4.93 9.07
N LYS A 64 10.78 -3.86 8.58
CA LYS A 64 11.58 -2.94 9.40
C LYS A 64 10.75 -1.75 9.86
N LEU A 65 11.26 -0.98 10.83
CA LEU A 65 10.61 0.25 11.31
C LEU A 65 10.39 1.28 10.19
N ASN A 66 11.35 1.41 9.26
CA ASN A 66 11.23 2.32 8.12
C ASN A 66 10.01 2.01 7.23
N TRP A 67 9.56 0.75 7.17
CA TRP A 67 8.36 0.37 6.43
C TRP A 67 7.12 1.17 6.87
N TYR A 68 7.04 1.49 8.16
CA TYR A 68 5.91 2.16 8.79
C TYR A 68 6.16 3.66 9.02
N CYS A 69 7.25 4.21 8.47
CA CYS A 69 7.65 5.61 8.67
C CYS A 69 7.37 6.43 7.40
N ILE A 70 6.40 7.34 7.45
CA ILE A 70 6.06 8.21 6.31
C ILE A 70 7.24 9.14 5.97
N ASP A 71 7.91 9.73 6.96
CA ASP A 71 9.03 10.66 6.73
C ASP A 71 10.24 10.00 6.03
N PHE A 72 10.32 8.67 6.05
CA PHE A 72 11.37 7.92 5.36
C PHE A 72 11.12 7.80 3.85
N TRP A 73 9.86 7.78 3.41
CA TRP A 73 9.44 7.57 2.02
C TRP A 73 9.22 8.88 1.27
#